data_AF-A0A1G3H8J1-F1
#
_entry.id   AF-A0A1G3H8J1-F1
#
_cell.length_a   1.000
_cell.length_b   1.000
_cell.length_c   1.000
_cell.angle_alpha   90.00
_cell.angle_beta   90.00
_cell.angle_gamma   90.00
#
_symmetry.space_group_name_H-M   'P 1'
#
loop_
_entity.id
_entity.type
_entity.pdbx_description
1 polymer ?
#
loop_
_entity_poly.entity_id
_entity_poly.type
_entity_poly.pdbx_seq_one_letter_code
_entity_poly.pdbx_strand_id
1 'polypeptide(L)'
;MRLAIRIRQSLVGLALLAPAFAANAQELGRLFFTPERRAALERQRTLNVQEAQTLQGTTMSLDGVVYRSSGKATVWINNQAQAENESARTGVSASLSPKAPGSALLKPGEEAPAHLKVGEAVNRATGERNTRLGGGVVVTPAAAAARR
;
A
#
# COMPACT_ATOMS: atom_id res chain seq x y z
N MET A 1 52.57 -28.23 54.13
CA MET A 1 51.76 -28.22 52.90
C MET A 1 50.54 -27.35 53.17
N ARG A 2 50.45 -26.19 52.51
CA ARG A 2 49.45 -25.13 52.76
C ARG A 2 48.14 -25.44 52.02
N LEU A 3 46.98 -25.23 52.64
CA LEU A 3 45.73 -24.83 51.97
C LEU A 3 44.71 -24.34 53.03
N ALA A 4 44.69 -23.05 53.35
CA ALA A 4 43.88 -21.98 52.74
C ALA A 4 42.38 -22.04 53.12
N ILE A 5 42.04 -21.19 54.09
CA ILE A 5 40.71 -20.83 54.59
C ILE A 5 39.88 -20.17 53.49
N ARG A 6 38.62 -20.58 53.29
CA ARG A 6 37.62 -19.78 52.58
C ARG A 6 36.33 -19.65 53.39
N ILE A 7 36.33 -18.58 54.17
CA ILE A 7 35.25 -17.66 54.58
C ILE A 7 33.85 -18.06 54.08
N ARG A 8 33.01 -18.54 55.01
CA ARG A 8 31.55 -18.59 54.86
C ARG A 8 31.00 -17.19 55.14
N GLN A 9 30.71 -16.43 54.08
CA GLN A 9 29.90 -15.21 54.20
C GLN A 9 28.54 -15.47 53.56
N SER A 10 27.55 -15.67 54.44
CA SER A 10 26.14 -15.80 54.11
C SER A 10 25.64 -14.51 53.43
N LEU A 11 25.38 -14.57 52.13
CA LEU A 11 24.81 -13.46 51.38
C LEU A 11 23.28 -13.55 51.45
N VAL A 12 22.72 -12.72 52.33
CA VAL A 12 21.51 -11.89 52.14
C VAL A 12 20.34 -12.53 51.39
N GLY A 13 19.31 -12.91 52.15
CA GLY A 13 17.96 -13.13 51.63
C GLY A 13 17.28 -11.81 51.31
N LEU A 14 16.83 -11.66 50.06
CA LEU A 14 15.80 -10.71 49.67
C LEU A 14 15.16 -11.18 48.35
N ALA A 15 14.23 -12.13 48.44
CA ALA A 15 13.34 -12.48 47.34
C ALA A 15 11.96 -11.88 47.65
N LEU A 16 11.82 -10.58 47.38
CA LEU A 16 10.51 -9.92 47.32
C LEU A 16 9.76 -10.51 46.10
N LEU A 17 8.78 -11.38 46.35
CA LEU A 17 7.74 -11.69 45.36
C LEU A 17 6.87 -10.45 45.18
N ALA A 18 7.15 -9.66 44.15
CA ALA A 18 6.17 -8.70 43.64
C ALA A 18 5.27 -9.43 42.62
N PRO A 19 3.93 -9.37 42.75
CA PRO A 19 3.06 -9.85 41.69
C PRO A 19 3.23 -8.91 40.50
N ALA A 20 3.68 -9.44 39.36
CA ALA A 20 3.65 -8.73 38.10
C ALA A 20 2.19 -8.48 37.74
N PHE A 21 1.64 -7.34 38.19
CA PHE A 21 0.44 -6.77 37.60
C PHE A 21 0.69 -6.69 36.10
N ALA A 22 -0.09 -7.44 35.33
CA ALA A 22 -0.14 -7.29 33.89
C ALA A 22 -0.55 -5.84 33.61
N ALA A 23 0.46 -5.01 33.37
CA ALA A 23 0.31 -3.67 32.85
C ALA A 23 -0.53 -3.81 31.58
N ASN A 24 -1.82 -3.49 31.70
CA ASN A 24 -2.66 -3.22 30.57
C ASN A 24 -2.05 -1.99 29.91
N ALA A 25 -1.16 -2.25 28.95
CA ALA A 25 -0.70 -1.24 28.02
C ALA A 25 -1.91 -0.86 27.17
N GLN A 26 -2.74 0.04 27.69
CA GLN A 26 -3.66 0.83 26.89
C GLN A 26 -2.82 1.77 26.01
N GLU A 27 -2.16 1.19 25.00
CA GLU A 27 -1.72 1.91 23.83
C GLU A 27 -3.00 2.29 23.07
N LEU A 28 -3.39 3.56 23.17
CA LEU A 28 -4.29 4.18 22.20
C LEU A 28 -3.82 3.80 20.78
N GLY A 29 -4.66 3.06 20.02
CA GLY A 29 -4.47 2.93 18.57
C GLY A 29 -4.56 1.55 17.93
N ARG A 30 -5.10 0.51 18.59
CA ARG A 30 -5.37 -0.79 17.92
C ARG A 30 -6.84 -1.19 18.03
N LEU A 31 -7.55 -1.12 16.90
CA LEU A 31 -9.01 -1.27 16.76
C LEU A 31 -9.54 -2.72 16.90
N PHE A 32 -8.79 -3.65 17.49
CA PHE A 32 -9.20 -5.06 17.62
C PHE A 32 -9.02 -5.57 19.06
N PHE A 33 -10.15 -5.85 19.71
CA PHE A 33 -10.23 -6.16 21.14
C PHE A 33 -9.78 -7.58 21.53
N THR A 34 -9.41 -8.48 20.59
CA THR A 34 -8.86 -9.82 20.90
C THR A 34 -7.57 -10.13 20.12
N PRO A 35 -6.60 -10.87 20.72
CA PRO A 35 -5.35 -11.27 20.07
C PRO A 35 -5.56 -12.19 18.84
N GLU A 36 -6.53 -13.08 18.90
CA GLU A 36 -6.81 -14.06 17.83
C GLU A 36 -7.32 -13.37 16.56
N ARG A 37 -8.23 -12.39 16.70
CA ARG A 37 -8.78 -11.62 15.57
C ARG A 37 -7.68 -10.80 14.88
N ARG A 38 -6.67 -10.32 15.62
CA ARG A 38 -5.50 -9.65 15.05
C ARG A 38 -4.62 -10.61 14.26
N ALA A 39 -4.31 -11.78 14.81
CA ALA A 39 -3.49 -12.77 14.11
C ALA A 39 -4.16 -13.29 12.83
N ALA A 40 -5.50 -13.34 12.78
CA ALA A 40 -6.22 -13.65 11.55
C ALA A 40 -6.09 -12.54 10.49
N LEU A 41 -6.30 -11.27 10.86
CA LEU A 41 -6.19 -10.14 9.93
C LEU A 41 -4.75 -9.95 9.42
N GLU A 42 -3.75 -10.12 10.28
CA GLU A 42 -2.35 -9.99 9.89
C GLU A 42 -1.97 -11.06 8.85
N ARG A 43 -2.39 -12.32 9.05
CA ARG A 43 -2.21 -13.38 8.06
C ARG A 43 -2.89 -13.05 6.73
N GLN A 44 -4.12 -12.54 6.75
CA GLN A 44 -4.82 -12.09 5.53
C GLN A 44 -4.06 -10.95 4.85
N ARG A 45 -3.51 -10.01 5.61
CA ARG A 45 -2.71 -8.91 5.06
C ARG A 45 -1.44 -9.43 4.38
N THR A 46 -0.73 -10.37 4.99
CA THR A 46 0.48 -10.96 4.41
C THR A 46 0.19 -11.69 3.10
N LEU A 47 -0.94 -12.39 3.00
CA LEU A 47 -1.36 -13.08 1.76
C LEU A 47 -1.76 -12.07 0.68
N ASN A 48 -2.63 -11.11 0.99
CA ASN A 48 -3.06 -10.08 0.03
C ASN A 48 -1.90 -9.24 -0.47
N VAL A 49 -0.91 -8.93 0.37
CA VAL A 49 0.30 -8.20 -0.05
C VAL A 49 1.10 -9.01 -1.06
N GLN A 50 1.11 -10.34 -1.02
CA GLN A 50 1.80 -11.17 -2.03
C GLN A 50 1.05 -11.19 -3.36
N GLU A 51 -0.28 -11.35 -3.32
CA GLU A 51 -1.11 -11.35 -4.52
C GLU A 51 -1.13 -9.97 -5.21
N ALA A 52 -1.15 -8.89 -4.40
CA ALA A 52 -1.11 -7.51 -4.87
C ALA A 52 0.24 -7.10 -5.49
N GLN A 53 1.24 -7.99 -5.53
CA GLN A 53 2.51 -7.69 -6.20
C GLN A 53 2.46 -7.99 -7.68
N THR A 54 1.47 -8.74 -8.16
CA THR A 54 1.37 -9.07 -9.57
C THR A 54 0.10 -8.46 -10.16
N LEU A 55 0.26 -7.52 -11.10
CA LEU A 55 -0.85 -6.97 -11.88
C LEU A 55 -1.22 -7.96 -13.00
N GLN A 56 -1.86 -9.06 -12.61
CA GLN A 56 -2.37 -10.07 -13.55
C GLN A 56 -3.85 -9.83 -13.82
N GLY A 57 -4.31 -10.12 -15.05
CA GLY A 57 -5.74 -10.05 -15.39
C GLY A 57 -6.05 -9.31 -16.69
N THR A 58 -7.10 -9.73 -17.39
CA THR A 58 -7.45 -9.25 -18.74
C THR A 58 -7.82 -7.77 -18.81
N THR A 59 -8.21 -7.15 -17.69
CA THR A 59 -8.57 -5.72 -17.64
C THR A 59 -7.53 -4.93 -16.89
N MET A 60 -7.17 -3.76 -17.43
CA MET A 60 -6.29 -2.78 -16.78
C MET A 60 -7.04 -1.48 -16.58
N SER A 61 -7.11 -1.01 -15.35
CA SER A 61 -7.76 0.24 -14.95
C SER A 61 -6.76 1.22 -14.37
N LEU A 62 -6.91 2.50 -14.71
CA LEU A 62 -6.23 3.59 -14.04
C LEU A 62 -7.16 4.17 -12.97
N ASP A 63 -6.94 3.82 -11.70
CA ASP A 63 -7.83 4.23 -10.62
C ASP A 63 -7.48 5.60 -10.04
N GLY A 64 -6.22 6.03 -10.14
CA GLY A 64 -5.80 7.33 -9.65
C GLY A 64 -4.33 7.63 -9.86
N VAL A 65 -3.99 8.91 -9.70
CA VAL A 65 -2.60 9.39 -9.70
C VAL A 65 -2.44 10.36 -8.53
N VAL A 66 -1.43 10.15 -7.70
CA VAL A 66 -1.10 11.01 -6.57
C VAL A 66 0.28 11.60 -6.78
N TYR A 67 0.36 12.92 -6.87
CA TYR A 67 1.63 13.66 -6.93
C TYR A 67 2.06 14.09 -5.53
N ARG A 68 3.33 13.87 -5.20
CA ARG A 68 3.96 14.32 -3.97
C ARG A 68 4.71 15.63 -4.22
N SER A 69 4.79 16.48 -3.21
CA SER A 69 5.54 17.76 -3.27
C SER A 69 7.02 17.59 -3.64
N SER A 70 7.59 16.40 -3.39
CA SER A 70 8.95 16.04 -3.81
C SER A 70 9.12 15.82 -5.32
N GLY A 71 8.07 16.02 -6.13
CA GLY A 71 8.05 15.77 -7.58
C GLY A 71 7.77 14.31 -7.95
N LYS A 72 7.71 13.43 -6.96
CA LYS A 72 7.44 12.00 -7.12
C LYS A 72 5.95 11.72 -7.32
N ALA A 73 5.61 10.61 -7.94
CA ALA A 73 4.22 10.21 -8.15
C ALA A 73 3.96 8.73 -7.84
N THR A 74 2.73 8.44 -7.43
CA THR A 74 2.21 7.08 -7.26
C THR A 74 0.98 6.91 -8.13
N VAL A 75 0.99 5.91 -8.99
CA VAL A 75 -0.11 5.55 -9.89
C VAL A 75 -0.85 4.36 -9.32
N TRP A 76 -2.18 4.42 -9.24
CA TRP A 76 -3.00 3.29 -8.81
C TRP A 76 -3.56 2.57 -10.02
N ILE A 77 -3.16 1.31 -10.19
CA ILE A 77 -3.58 0.45 -11.31
C ILE A 77 -4.23 -0.78 -10.72
N ASN A 78 -5.47 -1.09 -11.12
CA ASN A 78 -6.25 -2.21 -10.57
C ASN A 78 -6.23 -2.27 -9.02
N ASN A 79 -6.42 -1.12 -8.37
CA ASN A 79 -6.34 -0.92 -6.91
C ASN A 79 -4.96 -1.20 -6.27
N GLN A 80 -3.91 -1.35 -7.07
CA GLN A 80 -2.54 -1.52 -6.58
C GLN A 80 -1.72 -0.26 -6.81
N ALA A 81 -1.01 0.17 -5.76
CA ALA A 81 -0.13 1.34 -5.83
C ALA A 81 1.18 0.99 -6.54
N GLN A 82 1.49 1.73 -7.59
CA GLN A 82 2.73 1.66 -8.37
C GLN A 82 3.52 2.95 -8.15
N ALA A 83 4.63 2.87 -7.43
CA ALA A 83 5.62 3.94 -7.37
C ALA A 83 6.56 3.85 -8.59
N GLU A 84 7.28 4.92 -8.89
CA GLU A 84 8.16 5.08 -10.06
C GLU A 84 9.09 3.88 -10.38
N ASN A 85 9.54 3.15 -9.34
CA ASN A 85 10.49 2.04 -9.47
C ASN A 85 9.87 0.65 -9.20
N GLU A 86 8.56 0.55 -8.95
CA GLU A 86 7.90 -0.74 -8.63
C GLU A 86 7.49 -1.52 -9.89
N SER A 87 7.65 -0.94 -11.08
CA SER A 87 7.29 -1.57 -12.36
C SER A 87 8.00 -2.91 -12.60
N ALA A 88 9.23 -3.08 -12.10
CA ALA A 88 9.96 -4.34 -12.18
C ALA A 88 9.32 -5.46 -11.33
N ARG A 89 8.63 -5.09 -10.25
CA ARG A 89 7.95 -6.03 -9.35
C ARG A 89 6.60 -6.47 -9.88
N THR A 90 5.87 -5.53 -10.49
CA THR A 90 4.47 -5.73 -10.90
C THR A 90 4.29 -6.05 -12.37
N GLY A 91 5.35 -5.86 -13.17
CA GLY A 91 5.37 -6.12 -14.60
C GLY A 91 4.67 -5.03 -15.44
N VAL A 92 4.21 -3.94 -14.81
CA VAL A 92 3.51 -2.84 -15.50
C VAL A 92 4.24 -1.53 -15.24
N SER A 93 4.67 -0.89 -16.31
CA SER A 93 5.24 0.45 -16.26
C SER A 93 4.16 1.50 -16.52
N ALA A 94 4.17 2.56 -15.72
CA ALA A 94 3.26 3.69 -15.84
C ALA A 94 4.07 4.96 -16.12
N SER A 95 3.83 5.57 -17.27
CA SER A 95 4.44 6.85 -17.63
C SER A 95 3.42 7.97 -17.51
N LEU A 96 3.72 8.95 -16.66
CA LEU A 96 2.90 10.14 -16.45
C LEU A 96 3.43 11.30 -17.30
N SER A 97 2.55 12.20 -17.71
CA SER A 97 2.93 13.46 -18.37
C SER A 97 2.43 14.65 -17.54
N PRO A 98 3.30 15.61 -17.15
CA PRO A 98 2.87 16.83 -16.47
C PRO A 98 1.85 17.66 -17.26
N LYS A 99 1.82 17.52 -18.59
CA LYS A 99 0.87 18.22 -19.47
C LYS A 99 -0.55 17.65 -19.41
N ALA A 100 -0.70 16.43 -18.90
CA ALA A 100 -2.00 15.74 -18.79
C ALA A 100 -2.14 15.13 -17.37
N PRO A 101 -2.31 15.97 -16.33
CA PRO A 101 -2.53 15.49 -14.98
C PRO A 101 -3.85 14.70 -14.94
N GLY A 102 -3.77 13.40 -14.61
CA GLY A 102 -4.92 12.50 -14.65
C GLY A 102 -4.96 11.53 -15.83
N SER A 103 -3.90 11.51 -16.66
CA SER A 103 -3.69 10.44 -17.64
C SER A 103 -2.36 9.73 -17.43
N ALA A 104 -2.31 8.44 -17.75
CA ALA A 104 -1.09 7.65 -17.75
C ALA A 104 -1.00 6.78 -19.00
N LEU A 105 0.21 6.65 -19.54
CA LEU A 105 0.53 5.60 -20.51
C LEU A 105 0.96 4.36 -19.74
N LEU A 106 0.14 3.32 -19.80
CA LEU A 106 0.39 2.08 -19.10
C LEU A 106 0.93 1.05 -20.09
N LYS A 107 2.05 0.41 -19.76
CA LYS A 107 2.70 -0.63 -20.56
C LYS A 107 2.92 -1.89 -19.70
N PRO A 108 2.09 -2.93 -19.88
CA PRO A 108 2.27 -4.24 -19.25
C PRO A 108 3.32 -5.06 -20.03
N GLY A 109 4.53 -5.21 -19.50
CA GLY A 109 5.59 -6.04 -20.10
C GLY A 109 5.82 -5.77 -21.60
N GLU A 110 5.55 -6.79 -22.42
CA GLU A 110 5.69 -6.77 -23.88
C GLU A 110 4.39 -6.44 -24.64
N GLU A 111 3.28 -6.24 -23.94
CA GLU A 111 2.00 -5.90 -24.55
C GLU A 111 1.96 -4.45 -25.07
N ALA A 112 0.99 -4.16 -25.94
CA ALA A 112 0.78 -2.83 -26.50
C ALA A 112 0.48 -1.81 -25.39
N PRO A 113 1.11 -0.63 -25.42
CA PRO A 113 0.87 0.39 -24.42
C PRO A 113 -0.53 1.01 -24.59
N ALA A 114 -1.21 1.26 -23.48
CA ALA A 114 -2.54 1.87 -23.45
C ALA A 114 -2.52 3.21 -22.73
N HIS A 115 -3.00 4.26 -23.39
CA HIS A 115 -3.21 5.55 -22.75
C HIS A 115 -4.57 5.56 -22.05
N LEU A 116 -4.59 5.67 -20.73
CA LEU A 116 -5.83 5.70 -19.92
C LEU A 116 -5.95 7.03 -19.17
N LYS A 117 -7.19 7.50 -19.02
CA LYS A 117 -7.53 8.54 -18.05
C LYS A 117 -7.90 7.91 -16.71
N VAL A 118 -7.77 8.66 -15.62
CA VAL A 118 -8.25 8.23 -14.31
C VAL A 118 -9.74 7.93 -14.38
N GLY A 119 -10.12 6.74 -13.90
CA GLY A 119 -11.46 6.20 -13.97
C GLY A 119 -11.73 5.34 -15.21
N GLU A 120 -10.83 5.30 -16.20
CA GLU A 120 -10.95 4.42 -17.36
C GLU A 120 -10.32 3.05 -17.11
N ALA A 121 -10.95 2.05 -17.71
CA ALA A 121 -10.43 0.69 -17.82
C ALA A 121 -10.38 0.25 -19.29
N VAL A 122 -9.42 -0.61 -19.61
CA VAL A 122 -9.30 -1.25 -20.93
C VAL A 122 -9.11 -2.74 -20.78
N ASN A 123 -9.81 -3.51 -21.62
CA ASN A 123 -9.54 -4.92 -21.80
C ASN A 123 -8.28 -5.08 -22.67
N ARG A 124 -7.24 -5.70 -22.13
CA ARG A 124 -5.94 -5.90 -22.78
C ARG A 124 -6.01 -6.84 -23.98
N ALA A 125 -6.96 -7.77 -24.00
CA ALA A 125 -7.12 -8.72 -25.10
C ALA A 125 -7.92 -8.14 -26.28
N THR A 126 -8.97 -7.34 -26.00
CA THR A 126 -9.88 -6.82 -27.03
C THR A 126 -9.66 -5.34 -27.37
N GLY A 127 -8.97 -4.59 -26.50
CA GLY A 127 -8.83 -3.14 -26.60
C GLY A 127 -10.10 -2.36 -26.19
N GLU A 128 -11.16 -3.04 -25.75
CA GLU A 128 -12.42 -2.42 -25.36
C GLU A 128 -12.22 -1.51 -24.13
N ARG A 129 -12.78 -0.29 -24.17
CA ARG A 129 -12.60 0.73 -23.14
C ARG A 129 -13.90 0.98 -22.37
N ASN A 130 -13.79 1.18 -21.06
CA ASN A 130 -14.90 1.50 -20.18
C ASN A 130 -14.54 2.72 -19.31
N THR A 131 -15.39 3.75 -19.32
CA THR A 131 -15.21 5.00 -18.56
C THR A 131 -15.86 4.98 -17.18
N ARG A 132 -16.46 3.86 -16.77
CA ARG A 132 -17.23 3.64 -15.52
C ARG A 132 -18.44 4.56 -15.33
N LEU A 133 -18.80 5.37 -16.32
CA LEU A 133 -19.97 6.25 -16.27
C LEU A 133 -21.25 5.61 -16.84
N GLY A 134 -21.18 4.38 -17.38
CA GLY A 134 -22.35 3.67 -17.93
C GLY A 134 -23.06 4.43 -19.07
N GLY A 135 -22.33 5.28 -19.82
CA GLY A 135 -22.89 6.15 -20.86
C GLY A 135 -23.26 7.56 -20.39
N GLY A 136 -23.16 7.83 -19.08
CA GLY A 136 -23.30 9.18 -18.53
C GLY A 136 -22.13 10.11 -18.89
N VAL A 137 -22.37 11.42 -18.84
CA VAL A 137 -21.36 12.45 -19.08
C VAL A 137 -21.33 13.41 -17.90
N VAL A 138 -20.14 13.68 -17.38
CA VAL A 138 -19.92 14.76 -16.41
C VAL A 138 -19.55 16.01 -17.19
N VAL A 139 -20.43 17.00 -17.17
CA VAL A 139 -20.17 18.32 -17.76
C VAL A 139 -19.76 19.25 -16.63
N THR A 140 -18.55 19.78 -16.68
CA THR A 140 -18.15 20.88 -15.81
C THR A 140 -18.62 22.20 -16.42
N PRO A 141 -19.11 23.16 -15.61
CA PRO A 141 -19.30 24.51 -16.09
C PRO A 141 -17.96 25.00 -16.62
N ALA A 142 -17.90 25.41 -17.89
CA ALA A 142 -16.70 26.01 -18.43
C ALA A 142 -16.25 27.14 -17.50
N ALA A 143 -15.01 27.09 -17.02
CA ALA A 143 -14.44 28.12 -16.17
C ALA A 143 -14.70 29.48 -16.84
N ALA A 144 -15.67 30.23 -16.30
CA ALA A 144 -16.07 31.51 -16.83
C ALA A 144 -14.83 32.40 -16.84
N ALA A 145 -14.38 32.73 -18.05
CA ALA A 145 -13.36 33.68 -18.43
C ALA A 145 -12.69 34.41 -17.24
N ALA A 146 -11.50 33.96 -16.86
CA ALA A 146 -10.48 34.86 -16.33
C ALA A 146 -10.07 35.83 -17.45
N ARG A 147 -10.93 36.80 -17.72
CA ARG A 147 -10.64 38.04 -18.45
C ARG A 147 -11.12 39.17 -17.58
N ARG A 148 -10.20 39.71 -16.78
CA ARG A 148 -10.05 41.13 -16.48
C ARG A 148 -8.68 41.35 -15.84
#